data_AF-A0A5I0BS61-F1
#
_entry.id   AF-A0A5I0BS61-F1
#
_cell.length_a   1.000
_cell.length_b   1.000
_cell.length_c   1.000
_cell.angle_alpha   90.00
_cell.angle_beta   90.00
_cell.angle_gamma   90.00
#
_symmetry.space_group_name_H-M   'P 1'
#
loop_
_entity.id
_entity.type
_entity.pdbx_description
1 polymer ?
#
loop_
_entity_poly.entity_id
_entity_poly.type
_entity_poly.pdbx_seq_one_letter_code
_entity_poly.pdbx_strand_id
1 'polypeptide(L)' 'MFVELVYDKRNVVGLPRAKDIILNKLTKRVHQIFPDADAKVKPMQANRLNSDASKNDREKLNCMPKECLK' A
#
# COMPACT_ATOMS: atom_id res chain seq x y z
N MET A 1 17.63 7.72 -4.75
CA MET A 1 16.29 7.36 -5.28
C MET A 1 15.64 6.40 -4.30
N PHE A 2 14.33 6.41 -4.09
CA PHE A 2 13.69 5.43 -3.20
C PHE A 2 12.49 4.78 -3.87
N VAL A 3 12.29 3.49 -3.60
CA VAL A 3 11.18 2.69 -4.12
C VAL A 3 10.36 2.19 -2.94
N GLU A 4 9.12 2.63 -2.85
CA GLU A 4 8.19 2.16 -1.82
C GLU A 4 7.15 1.22 -2.45
N LEU A 5 7.06 -0.01 -1.93
CA LEU A 5 6.03 -0.96 -2.32
C LEU A 5 4.95 -1.05 -1.25
N VAL A 6 3.72 -0.76 -1.66
CA VAL A 6 2.53 -0.95 -0.83
C VAL A 6 1.87 -2.28 -1.20
N TYR A 7 1.72 -3.19 -0.25
CA TYR A 7 1.13 -4.53 -0.48
C TYR A 7 -0.13 -4.73 0.37
N ASP A 8 -1.18 -5.34 -0.19
CA ASP A 8 -2.38 -5.65 0.60
C ASP A 8 -2.06 -6.73 1.66
N LYS A 9 -2.41 -6.46 2.93
CA LYS A 9 -2.15 -7.41 4.04
C LYS A 9 -2.85 -8.76 3.82
N ARG A 10 -3.99 -8.79 3.14
CA ARG A 10 -4.76 -10.01 2.87
C ARG A 10 -4.01 -10.95 1.94
N ASN A 11 -3.17 -10.43 1.04
CA ASN A 11 -2.35 -11.24 0.14
C ASN A 11 -1.23 -12.01 0.85
N VAL A 12 -0.92 -11.65 2.10
CA VAL A 12 0.16 -12.26 2.87
C VAL A 12 -0.34 -12.93 4.15
N VAL A 13 -1.66 -13.09 4.30
CA VAL A 13 -2.25 -13.86 5.39
C VAL A 13 -1.77 -15.31 5.28
N GLY A 14 -1.08 -15.81 6.31
CA GLY A 14 -0.50 -17.15 6.34
C GLY A 14 0.99 -17.20 6.00
N LEU A 15 1.62 -16.10 5.56
CA LEU A 15 3.06 -16.02 5.37
C LEU A 15 3.74 -15.39 6.60
N PRO A 16 4.37 -16.19 7.48
CA PRO A 16 5.16 -15.64 8.57
C PRO A 16 6.30 -14.80 7.98
N ARG A 17 6.55 -13.62 8.58
CA ARG A 17 7.59 -12.68 8.11
C ARG A 17 7.41 -12.19 6.66
N ALA A 18 6.18 -12.18 6.13
CA ALA A 18 5.92 -11.73 4.75
C ALA A 18 6.54 -10.36 4.40
N LYS A 19 6.51 -9.41 5.35
CA LYS A 19 7.14 -8.09 5.17
C LYS A 19 8.61 -8.20 4.80
N ASP A 20 9.37 -9.05 5.50
CA ASP A 20 10.81 -9.23 5.31
C ASP A 20 11.11 -9.90 3.96
N ILE A 21 10.32 -10.92 3.61
CA ILE A 21 10.43 -11.62 2.33
C ILE A 21 10.20 -10.66 1.16
N ILE A 22 9.15 -9.83 1.25
CA ILE A 22 8.81 -8.85 0.22
C ILE A 22 9.89 -7.78 0.14
N LEU A 23 10.38 -7.27 1.28
CA LEU A 23 11.46 -6.29 1.34
C LEU A 23 12.72 -6.82 0.68
N ASN A 24 13.16 -8.02 1.02
CA ASN A 24 14.37 -8.63 0.45
C ASN A 24 14.23 -8.83 -1.06
N LYS A 25 13.06 -9.29 -1.52
CA LYS A 25 12.80 -9.49 -2.96
C LYS A 25 12.76 -8.16 -3.72
N LEU A 26 12.15 -7.14 -3.15
CA LEU A 26 12.12 -5.79 -3.72
C LEU A 26 13.53 -5.21 -3.77
N THR A 27 14.27 -5.25 -2.67
CA THR A 27 15.63 -4.72 -2.55
C THR A 27 16.55 -5.36 -3.59
N LYS A 28 16.51 -6.69 -3.75
CA LYS A 28 17.31 -7.39 -4.77
C LYS A 28 17.00 -6.91 -6.20
N ARG A 29 15.73 -6.75 -6.56
CA ARG A 29 15.34 -6.30 -7.91
C ARG A 29 15.66 -4.82 -8.13
N VAL A 30 15.46 -4.00 -7.11
CA VAL A 30 15.75 -2.57 -7.17
C VAL A 30 17.25 -2.35 -7.29
N HIS A 31 18.08 -2.98 -6.44
CA HIS A 31 19.54 -2.83 -6.49
C HIS A 31 20.17 -3.41 -7.77
N GLN A 32 19.53 -4.39 -8.42
CA GLN A 32 19.98 -4.89 -9.72
C GLN A 32 19.91 -3.84 -10.84
N ILE A 33 18.96 -2.90 -10.76
CA ILE A 33 18.74 -1.86 -11.78
C ILE A 33 19.30 -0.51 -11.30
N PHE A 34 19.13 -0.22 -10.01
CA PHE A 34 19.49 1.00 -9.33
C PHE A 34 20.23 0.65 -8.01
N PRO A 35 21.57 0.46 -8.05
CA PRO A 35 22.35 0.01 -6.88
C PRO A 35 22.29 0.97 -5.69
N ASP A 36 22.06 2.27 -5.93
CA ASP A 36 21.96 3.33 -4.92
C ASP A 36 20.51 3.66 -4.50
N ALA A 37 19.53 2.81 -4.85
CA ALA A 37 18.13 3.07 -4.52
C ALA A 37 17.67 2.41 -3.22
N ASP A 38 17.07 3.19 -2.33
CA ASP A 38 16.56 2.72 -1.03
C ASP A 38 15.17 2.08 -1.19
N ALA A 39 15.02 0.82 -0.79
CA ALA A 39 13.77 0.06 -0.93
C ALA A 39 13.00 -0.01 0.40
N LYS A 40 11.70 0.34 0.37
CA LYS A 40 10.82 0.28 1.53
C LYS A 40 9.54 -0.49 1.20
N VAL A 41 9.01 -1.19 2.20
CA VAL A 41 7.72 -1.88 2.06
C VAL A 41 6.77 -1.45 3.15
N LYS A 42 5.53 -1.16 2.77
CA LYS A 42 4.45 -0.84 3.69
C LYS A 42 3.26 -1.74 3.40
N PRO A 43 2.61 -2.31 4.42
CA PRO A 43 1.31 -2.90 4.19
C PRO A 43 0.32 -1.79 3.82
N MET A 44 -0.52 -2.05 2.82
CA MET A 44 -1.68 -1.24 2.49
C MET A 44 -2.56 -1.20 3.73
N GLN A 45 -2.51 -0.06 4.43
CA GLN A 45 -3.54 0.28 5.36
C GLN A 45 -4.68 0.75 4.48
N ALA A 46 -5.75 -0.05 4.36
CA ALA A 46 -6.98 0.47 3.78
C ALA A 46 -7.26 1.79 4.51
N ASN A 47 -7.45 2.88 3.75
CA ASN A 47 -7.84 4.19 4.29
C ASN A 47 -9.14 4.02 5.08
N ARG A 48 -9.06 3.54 6.32
CA ARG A 48 -10.11 3.70 7.29
C ARG A 48 -9.93 5.14 7.71
N LEU A 49 -10.75 6.01 7.14
CA LEU A 49 -10.92 7.37 7.59
C LEU A 49 -11.14 7.32 9.12
N ASN A 50 -10.07 7.47 9.89
CA ASN A 50 -10.14 7.90 11.28
C ASN A 50 -10.41 9.40 11.23
N SER A 51 -11.60 9.74 10.76
CA SER A 51 -12.16 11.06 11.02
C SER A 51 -12.75 10.97 12.42
N ASP A 52 -12.12 11.66 13.36
CA ASP A 52 -12.76 12.16 14.58
C ASP A 52 -13.81 13.25 14.22
N ALA A 53 -14.57 13.00 13.16
CA ALA A 53 -15.61 13.89 12.66
C ALA A 53 -16.90 13.09 12.68
N SER A 54 -17.87 13.61 13.42
CA SER A 54 -19.21 13.10 13.65
C SER A 54 -19.84 12.46 12.42
N LYS A 55 -20.71 11.46 12.67
CA LYS A 55 -21.47 10.60 11.74
C LYS A 55 -22.15 11.28 10.52
N ASN A 56 -22.07 12.60 10.36
CA ASN A 56 -22.85 13.38 9.42
C ASN A 56 -22.19 13.65 8.05
N ASP A 57 -20.88 13.44 7.88
CA ASP A 57 -20.19 13.74 6.59
C ASP A 57 -19.76 12.51 5.78
N ARG A 58 -20.01 11.30 6.31
CA ARG A 58 -19.65 10.02 5.65
C ARG A 58 -20.55 9.64 4.47
N GLU A 59 -21.68 10.32 4.29
CA GLU A 59 -22.64 10.01 3.22
C GLU A 59 -22.37 10.77 1.91
N LYS A 60 -21.72 11.94 1.96
CA LYS A 60 -21.40 12.72 0.74
C LYS A 60 -20.20 12.21 -0.05
N LEU A 61 -19.29 11.46 0.58
CA LEU A 61 -18.06 10.97 -0.05
C LEU A 61 -18.14 9.54 -0.61
N ASN A 62 -19.25 8.82 -0.40
CA ASN A 62 -19.45 7.49 -1.01
C ASN A 62 -20.19 7.52 -2.36
N CYS A 63 -20.51 8.72 -2.89
CA CYS A 63 -21.25 8.88 -4.14
C CYS A 63 -20.38 9.33 -5.34
N MET A 64 -19.05 9.10 -5.29
CA MET A 64 -18.20 9.27 -6.48
C MET A 64 -17.22 8.10 -6.61
N PRO A 65 -17.68 6.98 -7.17
CA PRO A 65 -16.96 6.46 -8.32
C PRO A 65 -17.86 5.74 -9.35
N LYS A 66 -17.89 6.25 -10.59
CA LYS A 66 -17.81 5.50 -11.88
C LYS A 66 -18.38 6.33 -13.04
N GLU A 67 -17.59 7.26 -13.60
CA GLU A 67 -17.84 7.76 -14.96
C GLU A 67 -16.54 8.05 -15.73
N CYS A 68 -15.54 7.18 -15.57
CA CYS A 68 -14.39 7.17 -16.49
C CYS A 68 -14.06 5.73 -16.90
N LEU A 69 -15.01 5.05 -17.52
CA LEU A 69 -14.73 4.05 -18.54
C LEU A 69 -15.59 4.41 -19.74
N LYS A 70 -14.96 5.06 -20.71
CA LYS A 70 -15.46 5.21 -22.08
C LYS A 70 -14.65 4.27 -22.96
#